data_AF-A0A954C507-F1
#
_entry.id   AF-A0A954C507-F1
#
_cell.length_a   1.000
_cell.length_b   1.000
_cell.length_c   1.000
_cell.angle_alpha   90.00
_cell.angle_beta   90.00
_cell.angle_gamma   90.00
#
_symmetry.space_group_name_H-M   'P 1'
#
loop_
_entity.id
_entity.type
_entity.pdbx_description
1 polymer ?
#
loop_
_entity_poly.entity_id
_entity_poly.type
_entity_poly.pdbx_seq_one_letter_code
_entity_poly.pdbx_strand_id
1 'polypeptide(L)'
;SLAPPGSLSPLEVFENLALAASLDGKLDPAERELLEAKAGALGLDQATVRDAIARVARRELSAFHVPTSEAARKRVLADVLRVLRADGALAVPEQRALNTLVRELQLSEADVQRAFRGS
;
A
#
# COMPACT_ATOMS: atom_id res chain seq x y z
N SER A 1 -9.56 -16.98 -2.74
CA SER A 1 -10.35 -15.81 -3.16
C SER A 1 -9.54 -15.09 -4.22
N LEU A 2 -10.01 -15.03 -5.47
CA LEU A 2 -9.31 -14.30 -6.53
C LEU A 2 -9.72 -12.83 -6.43
N ALA A 3 -8.75 -11.91 -6.43
CA ALA A 3 -9.03 -10.49 -6.43
C ALA A 3 -9.92 -10.12 -7.65
N PRO A 4 -10.85 -9.17 -7.53
CA PRO A 4 -11.65 -8.72 -8.67
C PRO A 4 -10.74 -8.28 -9.83
N PRO A 5 -11.20 -8.36 -11.10
CA PRO A 5 -10.43 -7.86 -12.24
C PRO A 5 -9.97 -6.41 -12.01
N GLY A 6 -8.66 -6.16 -12.12
CA GLY A 6 -8.06 -4.84 -11.88
C GLY A 6 -7.86 -4.47 -10.40
N SER A 7 -8.08 -5.40 -9.47
CA SER A 7 -7.69 -5.24 -8.06
C SER A 7 -6.39 -5.99 -7.80
N LEU A 8 -5.57 -5.46 -6.90
CA LEU A 8 -4.37 -6.13 -6.43
C LEU A 8 -4.73 -7.22 -5.43
N SER A 9 -3.93 -8.28 -5.40
CA SER A 9 -3.93 -9.25 -4.31
C SER A 9 -3.50 -8.61 -2.98
N PRO A 10 -3.82 -9.21 -1.82
CA PRO A 10 -3.36 -8.71 -0.53
C PRO A 10 -1.84 -8.56 -0.46
N LEU A 11 -1.08 -9.47 -1.09
CA LEU A 11 0.37 -9.39 -1.16
C LEU A 11 0.84 -8.20 -2.00
N GLU A 12 0.28 -7.98 -3.18
CA GLU A 12 0.65 -6.84 -4.03
C GLU A 12 0.30 -5.49 -3.38
N VAL A 13 -0.81 -5.42 -2.63
CA VAL A 13 -1.14 -4.24 -1.80
C VAL A 13 -0.06 -4.03 -0.73
N PHE A 14 0.33 -5.09 -0.02
CA PHE A 14 1.38 -5.03 0.99
C PHE A 14 2.74 -4.61 0.40
N GLU A 15 3.12 -5.19 -0.73
CA GLU A 15 4.34 -4.89 -1.46
C GLU A 15 4.39 -3.40 -1.90
N ASN A 16 3.27 -2.85 -2.37
CA ASN A 16 3.14 -1.42 -2.65
C ASN A 16 3.31 -0.55 -1.39
N LEU A 17 2.76 -0.97 -0.25
CA LEU A 17 2.94 -0.26 1.02
C LEU A 17 4.40 -0.32 1.50
N ALA A 18 5.05 -1.48 1.37
CA ALA A 18 6.44 -1.66 1.75
C ALA A 18 7.39 -0.82 0.87
N LEU A 19 7.14 -0.76 -0.44
CA LEU A 19 7.85 0.15 -1.36
C LEU A 19 7.63 1.62 -0.99
N ALA A 20 6.39 1.99 -0.67
CA ALA A 20 6.05 3.38 -0.34
C ALA A 20 6.66 3.83 0.99
N ALA A 21 6.74 2.93 1.97
CA ALA A 21 7.38 3.18 3.25
C ALA A 21 8.91 3.23 3.14
N SER A 22 9.50 2.42 2.25
CA SER A 22 10.97 2.33 2.10
C SER A 22 11.56 3.36 1.10
N LEU A 23 10.87 4.47 0.83
CA LEU A 23 11.24 5.37 -0.27
C LEU A 23 12.62 6.04 -0.10
N ASP A 24 13.03 6.28 1.15
CA ASP A 24 14.34 6.83 1.48
C ASP A 24 15.45 5.75 1.53
N GLY A 25 15.10 4.50 1.19
CA GLY A 25 15.98 3.35 1.21
C GLY A 25 16.14 2.69 2.59
N LYS A 26 15.39 3.13 3.60
CA LYS A 26 15.35 2.54 4.94
C LYS A 26 13.89 2.38 5.39
N LEU A 27 13.68 1.50 6.36
CA LEU A 27 12.43 1.42 7.08
C LEU A 27 12.73 1.77 8.53
N ASP A 28 12.28 2.94 8.97
CA ASP A 28 12.38 3.34 10.37
C ASP A 28 11.48 2.44 11.26
N PRO A 29 11.63 2.49 12.60
CA PRO A 29 10.79 1.67 13.48
C PRO A 29 9.29 1.90 13.30
N ALA A 30 8.85 3.13 13.05
CA ALA A 30 7.43 3.45 12.87
C ALA A 30 6.89 2.92 11.55
N GLU A 31 7.70 2.92 10.49
CA GLU A 31 7.38 2.32 9.20
C GLU A 31 7.30 0.80 9.26
N ARG A 32 8.14 0.16 10.08
CA ARG A 32 8.04 -1.28 10.34
C ARG A 32 6.79 -1.64 11.12
N GLU A 33 6.49 -0.90 12.19
CA GLU A 33 5.26 -1.07 12.97
C GLU A 33 4.01 -0.90 12.09
N LEU A 34 4.02 0.11 11.21
CA LEU A 34 2.99 0.27 10.19
C LEU A 34 2.84 -0.99 9.33
N LEU A 35 3.91 -1.48 8.72
CA LEU A 35 3.83 -2.64 7.83
C LEU A 35 3.33 -3.89 8.57
N GLU A 36 3.79 -4.15 9.79
CA GLU A 36 3.32 -5.28 10.60
C GLU A 36 1.82 -5.17 10.90
N ALA A 37 1.33 -3.98 11.28
CA ALA A 37 -0.09 -3.75 11.53
C ALA A 37 -0.94 -3.99 10.26
N LYS A 38 -0.49 -3.49 9.10
CA LYS A 38 -1.23 -3.62 7.84
C LYS A 38 -1.16 -5.02 7.26
N ALA A 39 -0.07 -5.77 7.50
CA ALA A 39 0.00 -7.18 7.16
C ALA A 39 -1.11 -8.00 7.85
N GLY A 40 -1.36 -7.71 9.14
CA GLY A 40 -2.46 -8.32 9.90
C GLY A 40 -3.84 -8.00 9.28
N ALA A 41 -4.07 -6.74 8.91
CA ALA A 41 -5.31 -6.32 8.24
C ALA A 41 -5.53 -6.99 6.86
N LEU A 42 -4.44 -7.37 6.19
CA LEU A 42 -4.44 -8.06 4.90
C LEU A 42 -4.50 -9.60 5.04
N GLY A 43 -4.47 -10.14 6.26
CA GLY A 43 -4.50 -11.57 6.52
C GLY A 43 -3.26 -12.32 6.02
N LEU A 44 -2.12 -11.63 5.90
CA LEU A 44 -0.86 -12.21 5.44
C LEU A 44 -0.15 -12.92 6.60
N ASP A 45 0.43 -14.08 6.31
CA ASP A 45 1.27 -14.78 7.28
C ASP A 45 2.64 -14.09 7.42
N GLN A 46 3.29 -14.29 8.57
CA GLN A 46 4.56 -13.62 8.87
C GLN A 46 5.73 -14.04 7.97
N ALA A 47 5.72 -15.24 7.38
CA ALA A 47 6.80 -15.66 6.49
C ALA A 47 6.72 -14.86 5.18
N THR A 48 5.52 -14.74 4.61
CA THR A 48 5.24 -13.92 3.44
C THR A 48 5.60 -12.45 3.66
N VAL A 49 5.23 -11.89 4.82
CA VAL A 49 5.53 -10.49 5.18
C VAL A 49 7.03 -10.23 5.26
N ARG A 50 7.77 -11.11 5.95
CA ARG A 50 9.23 -10.98 6.07
C ARG A 50 9.94 -11.10 4.73
N ASP A 51 9.49 -12.01 3.86
CA ASP A 51 10.03 -12.17 2.52
C ASP A 51 9.83 -10.90 1.68
N ALA A 52 8.62 -10.34 1.66
CA ALA A 52 8.30 -9.12 0.94
C ALA A 52 9.15 -7.92 1.43
N ILE A 53 9.27 -7.73 2.75
CA ILE A 53 10.14 -6.68 3.32
C ILE A 53 11.61 -6.90 2.93
N ALA A 54 12.09 -8.14 2.99
CA ALA A 54 13.46 -8.46 2.60
C ALA A 54 13.73 -8.18 1.12
N ARG A 55 12.78 -8.49 0.23
CA ARG A 55 12.87 -8.21 -1.21
C ARG A 55 12.93 -6.70 -1.49
N VAL A 56 12.14 -5.89 -0.79
CA VAL A 56 12.23 -4.42 -0.86
C VAL A 56 13.60 -3.93 -0.37
N ALA A 57 14.07 -4.41 0.79
CA ALA A 57 15.35 -4.01 1.36
C ALA A 57 16.55 -4.37 0.48
N ARG A 58 16.48 -5.51 -0.23
CA ARG A 58 17.48 -5.95 -1.21
C ARG A 58 17.32 -5.33 -2.59
N ARG A 59 16.28 -4.50 -2.80
CA ARG A 59 15.89 -3.93 -4.10
C ARG A 59 15.54 -4.97 -5.17
N GLU A 60 15.18 -6.18 -4.75
CA GLU A 60 14.64 -7.23 -5.62
C GLU A 60 13.20 -6.93 -6.02
N LEU A 61 12.50 -6.14 -5.20
CA LEU A 61 11.25 -5.48 -5.55
C LEU A 61 11.51 -3.96 -5.61
N SER A 62 11.37 -3.37 -6.78
CA SER A 62 11.70 -1.95 -7.01
C SER A 62 10.64 -1.17 -7.80
N ALA A 63 9.55 -1.84 -8.20
CA ALA A 63 8.49 -1.25 -9.01
C ALA A 63 7.15 -1.49 -8.32
N PHE A 64 6.31 -0.44 -8.30
CA PHE A 64 4.95 -0.53 -7.81
C PHE A 64 4.10 -1.39 -8.73
N HIS A 65 3.19 -2.15 -8.14
CA HIS A 65 2.11 -2.82 -8.84
C HIS A 65 1.06 -1.78 -9.23
N VAL A 66 1.15 -1.29 -10.47
CA VAL A 66 0.28 -0.23 -11.02
C VAL A 66 -0.61 -0.79 -12.13
N PRO A 67 -1.94 -0.85 -11.93
CA PRO A 67 -2.85 -1.23 -12.99
C PRO A 67 -2.85 -0.26 -14.18
N THR A 68 -3.08 -0.79 -15.38
CA THR A 68 -3.06 0.00 -16.62
C THR A 68 -4.27 0.93 -16.77
N SER A 69 -5.46 0.51 -16.30
CA SER A 69 -6.68 1.32 -16.41
C SER A 69 -6.85 2.25 -15.22
N GLU A 70 -7.34 3.47 -15.49
CA GLU A 70 -7.60 4.46 -14.45
C GLU A 70 -8.60 3.94 -13.39
N ALA A 71 -9.65 3.24 -13.83
CA ALA A 71 -10.63 2.66 -12.92
C ALA A 71 -10.00 1.65 -11.95
N ALA A 72 -9.07 0.81 -12.43
CA ALA A 72 -8.34 -0.13 -11.61
C ALA A 72 -7.38 0.59 -10.64
N ARG A 73 -6.68 1.65 -11.07
CA ARG A 73 -5.84 2.46 -10.17
C ARG A 73 -6.66 3.10 -9.05
N LYS A 74 -7.84 3.64 -9.36
CA LYS A 74 -8.77 4.16 -8.34
C LYS A 74 -9.26 3.09 -7.38
N ARG A 75 -9.44 1.86 -7.88
CA ARG A 75 -9.79 0.72 -7.02
C ARG A 75 -8.66 0.38 -6.05
N VAL A 76 -7.42 0.33 -6.53
CA VAL A 76 -6.23 0.13 -5.69
C VAL A 76 -6.12 1.21 -4.62
N LEU A 77 -6.33 2.48 -4.98
CA LEU A 77 -6.36 3.57 -4.00
C LEU A 77 -7.41 3.35 -2.91
N ALA A 78 -8.62 2.94 -3.28
CA ALA A 78 -9.69 2.67 -2.32
C ALA A 78 -9.37 1.46 -1.40
N ASP A 79 -8.76 0.41 -1.94
CA ASP A 79 -8.37 -0.77 -1.17
C ASP A 79 -7.23 -0.44 -0.20
N VAL A 80 -6.24 0.33 -0.63
CA VAL A 80 -5.15 0.81 0.23
C VAL A 80 -5.66 1.73 1.33
N LEU A 81 -6.57 2.67 1.02
CA LEU A 81 -7.17 3.54 2.04
C LEU A 81 -7.95 2.74 3.08
N ARG A 82 -8.64 1.67 2.69
CA ARG A 82 -9.32 0.78 3.64
C ARG A 82 -8.35 0.11 4.60
N VAL A 83 -7.19 -0.32 4.10
CA VAL A 83 -6.12 -0.91 4.91
C VAL A 83 -5.51 0.12 5.85
N LEU A 84 -5.14 1.29 5.32
CA LEU A 84 -4.51 2.35 6.10
C LEU A 84 -5.45 2.93 7.17
N ARG A 85 -6.78 2.94 6.95
CA ARG A 85 -7.76 3.47 7.91
C ARG A 85 -8.35 2.42 8.86
N ALA A 86 -7.89 1.17 8.82
CA ALA A 86 -8.46 0.09 9.63
C ALA A 86 -8.41 0.38 11.16
N ASP A 87 -7.47 1.21 11.59
CA ASP A 87 -7.23 1.68 12.95
C ASP A 87 -7.68 3.13 13.20
N GLY A 88 -8.33 3.78 12.22
CA GLY A 88 -8.93 5.10 12.35
C GLY A 88 -8.28 6.17 11.47
N ALA A 89 -7.63 7.15 12.10
CA ALA A 89 -7.03 8.30 11.44
C ALA A 89 -5.61 7.99 10.96
N LEU A 90 -5.21 8.54 9.81
CA LEU A 90 -3.88 8.30 9.25
C LEU A 90 -2.79 9.03 10.06
N ALA A 91 -1.86 8.26 10.60
CA ALA A 91 -0.60 8.75 11.15
C ALA A 91 0.33 9.29 10.06
N VAL A 92 1.39 10.00 10.47
CA VAL A 92 2.36 10.60 9.54
C VAL A 92 2.98 9.57 8.58
N PRO A 93 3.44 8.37 9.02
CA PRO A 93 4.00 7.37 8.11
C PRO A 93 3.00 6.91 7.04
N GLU A 94 1.72 6.79 7.41
CA GLU A 94 0.64 6.36 6.51
C GLU A 94 0.32 7.42 5.47
N GLN A 95 0.32 8.69 5.88
CA GLN A 95 0.15 9.82 4.95
C GLN A 95 1.30 9.87 3.94
N ARG A 96 2.56 9.64 4.38
CA ARG A 96 3.72 9.56 3.48
C ARG A 96 3.57 8.43 2.47
N ALA A 97 3.25 7.22 2.94
CA ALA A 97 3.07 6.06 2.08
C ALA A 97 1.92 6.27 1.06
N LEU A 98 0.80 6.84 1.51
CA LEU A 98 -0.33 7.18 0.66
C LEU A 98 0.05 8.20 -0.43
N ASN A 99 0.73 9.28 -0.05
CA ASN A 99 1.13 10.32 -1.00
C ASN A 99 2.09 9.78 -2.07
N THR A 100 3.02 8.91 -1.69
CA THR A 100 3.85 8.19 -2.66
C THR A 100 2.99 7.38 -3.61
N LEU A 101 2.12 6.52 -3.08
CA LEU A 101 1.33 5.62 -3.90
C LEU A 101 0.43 6.40 -4.88
N VAL A 102 -0.18 7.50 -4.45
CA VAL A 102 -1.04 8.34 -5.30
C VAL A 102 -0.26 8.88 -6.51
N ARG A 103 1.00 9.28 -6.31
CA ARG A 103 1.89 9.74 -7.39
C ARG A 103 2.18 8.61 -8.37
N GLU A 104 2.49 7.43 -7.88
CA GLU A 104 2.78 6.24 -8.73
C GLU A 104 1.55 5.75 -9.48
N LEU A 105 0.37 5.85 -8.88
CA LEU A 105 -0.91 5.59 -9.52
C LEU A 105 -1.36 6.71 -10.48
N GLN A 106 -0.63 7.82 -10.55
CA GLN A 106 -0.97 8.98 -11.37
C GLN A 106 -2.41 9.48 -11.13
N LEU A 107 -2.81 9.52 -9.85
CA LEU A 107 -4.13 9.97 -9.43
C LEU A 107 -4.10 11.39 -8.88
N SER A 108 -5.22 12.08 -8.98
CA SER A 108 -5.35 13.47 -8.51
C SER A 108 -5.76 13.53 -7.03
N GLU A 109 -5.56 14.69 -6.41
CA GLU A 109 -6.10 14.97 -5.07
C GLU A 109 -7.62 14.78 -5.02
N ALA A 110 -8.34 15.13 -6.10
CA ALA A 110 -9.78 14.91 -6.19
C ALA A 110 -10.16 13.42 -6.14
N ASP A 111 -9.33 12.53 -6.69
CA ASP A 111 -9.54 11.09 -6.59
C ASP A 111 -9.30 10.58 -5.16
N VAL A 112 -8.28 11.12 -4.48
CA VAL A 112 -8.03 10.84 -3.06
C VAL A 112 -9.22 11.27 -2.22
N GLN A 113 -9.68 12.51 -2.36
CA GLN A 113 -10.84 13.03 -1.63
C GLN A 113 -12.12 12.22 -1.89
N ARG A 114 -12.35 11.77 -3.13
CA ARG A 114 -13.49 10.87 -3.43
C ARG A 114 -13.33 9.53 -2.74
N ALA A 115 -12.14 8.93 -2.79
CA ALA A 115 -11.89 7.63 -2.17
C ALA A 115 -12.05 7.72 -0.64
N PHE A 116 -11.60 8.80 0.00
CA PHE A 116 -11.81 9.05 1.43
C PHE A 116 -13.28 9.14 1.83
N ARG A 117 -14.15 9.76 1.01
CA ARG A 117 -15.58 9.88 1.32
C ARG A 117 -16.35 8.57 1.12
N GLY A 118 -15.84 7.68 0.28
CA GLY A 118 -16.47 6.40 -0.05
C GLY A 118 -15.86 5.18 0.66
N SER A 119 -14.84 5.37 1.51
CA SER A 119 -14.14 4.32 2.26
C SER A 119 -14.48 4.34 3.74
#